data_AF-A0A833FV52-F1
#
_entry.id   AF-A0A833FV52-F1
#
_cell.length_a   1.000
_cell.length_b   1.000
_cell.length_c   1.000
_cell.angle_alpha   90.00
_cell.angle_beta   90.00
_cell.angle_gamma   90.00
#
_symmetry.space_group_name_H-M   'P 1'
#
loop_
_entity.id
_entity.type
_entity.pdbx_description
1 polymer ?
#
loop_
_entity_poly.entity_id
_entity_poly.type
_entity_poly.pdbx_seq_one_letter_code
_entity_poly.pdbx_strand_id
1 'polypeptide(L)'
;MLVDRDTVFKGRISNGGRIEIYGYVDGEVSVGSVVVHEGGKLIGKVRSETADVSGLLQGEVRVRNLVRITRTGSVNGDVLYGQLALEEGGDLSAEVRNVPPTLAGDFNIVVRRGRTVAITRDDLDAVDPDDHSTDLIYSIMNPSSGHISLKSDPSAAIDRFTQADIESGNVVFTHDGSNGGQASFDVVVADRTGATSGEPKTVTVTVFER
;
A
#
# COMPACT_ATOMS: atom_id res chain seq x y z
N MET A 1 11.98 -14.67 -30.21
CA MET A 1 13.21 -15.32 -29.67
C MET A 1 12.80 -16.65 -29.06
N LEU A 2 13.63 -17.69 -29.23
CA LEU A 2 13.36 -19.02 -28.70
C LEU A 2 14.52 -19.43 -27.77
N VAL A 3 14.20 -19.95 -26.58
CA VAL A 3 15.15 -20.59 -25.66
C VAL A 3 14.76 -22.06 -25.56
N ASP A 4 15.52 -22.92 -26.25
CA ASP A 4 15.23 -24.36 -26.34
C ASP A 4 15.52 -25.10 -25.02
N ARG A 5 15.04 -26.34 -24.85
CA ARG A 5 15.10 -27.14 -23.61
C ARG A 5 16.50 -27.27 -23.02
N ASP A 6 17.51 -27.41 -23.88
CA ASP A 6 18.91 -27.56 -23.47
C ASP A 6 19.67 -26.22 -23.39
N THR A 7 18.95 -25.11 -23.52
CA THR A 7 19.54 -23.77 -23.51
C THR A 7 19.40 -23.11 -22.15
N VAL A 8 20.52 -22.60 -21.64
CA VAL A 8 20.58 -21.72 -20.48
C VAL A 8 20.96 -20.32 -20.95
N PHE A 9 20.11 -19.34 -20.70
CA PHE A 9 20.42 -17.94 -20.91
C PHE A 9 20.60 -17.23 -19.57
N LYS A 10 21.70 -16.48 -19.44
CA LYS A 10 21.95 -15.59 -18.30
C LYS A 10 22.23 -14.17 -18.79
N GLY A 11 21.46 -13.19 -18.32
CA GLY A 11 21.69 -11.78 -18.65
C GLY A 11 20.42 -11.00 -18.95
N ARG A 12 20.52 -10.00 -19.85
CA ARG A 12 19.40 -9.11 -20.19
C ARG A 12 18.91 -9.34 -21.61
N ILE A 13 17.60 -9.45 -21.77
CA ILE A 13 16.88 -9.49 -23.05
C ILE A 13 15.96 -8.26 -23.09
N SER A 14 16.08 -7.44 -24.13
CA SER A 14 15.29 -6.22 -24.30
C SER A 14 14.89 -6.02 -25.76
N ASN A 15 13.89 -5.16 -26.02
CA ASN A 15 13.39 -4.83 -27.36
C ASN A 15 12.90 -6.04 -28.19
N GLY A 16 12.44 -7.10 -27.52
CA GLY A 16 11.85 -8.27 -28.19
C GLY A 16 10.33 -8.13 -28.33
N GLY A 17 9.77 -8.60 -29.46
CA GLY A 17 8.32 -8.73 -29.61
C GLY A 17 7.74 -9.87 -28.79
N ARG A 18 8.25 -11.10 -28.99
CA ARG A 18 7.85 -12.30 -28.27
C ARG A 18 9.05 -13.18 -27.93
N ILE A 19 9.06 -13.75 -26.73
CA ILE A 19 9.99 -14.79 -26.32
C ILE A 19 9.23 -16.08 -25.96
N GLU A 20 9.74 -17.21 -26.42
CA GLU A 20 9.26 -18.55 -26.05
C GLU A 20 10.36 -19.31 -25.33
N ILE A 21 10.05 -19.86 -24.16
CA ILE A 21 11.02 -20.45 -23.24
C ILE A 21 10.63 -21.89 -22.95
N TYR A 22 11.43 -22.82 -23.47
CA TYR A 22 11.39 -24.24 -23.15
C TYR A 22 12.53 -24.65 -22.21
N GLY A 23 13.65 -23.92 -22.23
CA GLY A 23 14.81 -24.14 -21.36
C GLY A 23 14.80 -23.27 -20.11
N TYR A 24 15.96 -22.73 -19.75
CA TYR A 24 16.15 -21.95 -18.53
C TYR A 24 16.67 -20.54 -18.85
N VAL A 25 16.00 -19.53 -18.30
CA VAL A 25 16.38 -18.11 -18.40
C VAL A 25 16.53 -17.54 -17.00
N ASP A 26 17.67 -16.88 -16.75
CA ASP A 26 18.00 -16.22 -15.50
C ASP A 26 18.47 -14.79 -15.77
N GLY A 27 17.65 -13.82 -15.44
CA GLY A 27 17.98 -12.40 -15.60
C GLY A 27 16.79 -11.50 -15.93
N GLU A 28 17.04 -10.45 -16.72
CA GLU A 28 16.03 -9.41 -16.99
C GLU A 28 15.45 -9.56 -18.40
N VAL A 29 14.14 -9.72 -18.50
CA VAL A 29 13.40 -9.87 -19.77
C VAL A 29 12.42 -8.71 -19.92
N SER A 30 12.62 -7.85 -20.91
CA SER A 30 11.73 -6.73 -21.25
C SER A 30 11.29 -6.84 -22.71
N VAL A 31 10.12 -7.44 -22.95
CA VAL A 31 9.60 -7.81 -24.29
C VAL A 31 8.09 -7.66 -24.34
N GLY A 32 7.48 -7.62 -25.53
CA GLY A 32 6.02 -7.50 -25.65
C GLY A 32 5.24 -8.68 -25.07
N SER A 33 5.65 -9.91 -25.38
CA SER A 33 4.99 -11.15 -24.95
C SER A 33 5.99 -12.20 -24.45
N VAL A 34 5.71 -12.79 -23.30
CA VAL A 34 6.48 -13.89 -22.71
C VAL A 34 5.66 -15.16 -22.73
N VAL A 35 6.22 -16.26 -23.23
CA VAL A 35 5.60 -17.58 -23.16
C VAL A 35 6.58 -18.54 -22.50
N VAL A 36 6.22 -19.04 -21.32
CA VAL A 36 6.99 -20.08 -20.62
C VAL A 36 6.27 -21.40 -20.83
N HIS A 37 6.84 -22.26 -21.65
CA HIS A 37 6.27 -23.58 -21.93
C HIS A 37 6.49 -24.56 -20.78
N GLU A 38 5.80 -25.70 -20.83
CA GLU A 38 5.97 -26.76 -19.83
C GLU A 38 7.43 -27.23 -19.76
N GLY A 39 7.97 -27.30 -18.54
CA GLY A 39 9.39 -27.59 -18.26
C GLY A 39 10.32 -26.36 -18.36
N GLY A 40 9.87 -25.30 -19.04
CA GLY A 40 10.58 -24.02 -19.13
C GLY A 40 10.61 -23.28 -17.80
N LYS A 41 11.68 -22.52 -17.58
CA LYS A 41 11.90 -21.74 -16.35
C LYS A 41 12.40 -20.35 -16.70
N LEU A 42 11.73 -19.33 -16.17
CA LEU A 42 12.17 -17.95 -16.24
C LEU A 42 12.29 -17.41 -14.81
N ILE A 43 13.52 -17.12 -14.39
CA ILE A 43 13.82 -16.55 -13.08
C ILE A 43 14.43 -15.15 -13.26
N GLY A 44 13.92 -14.16 -12.54
CA GLY A 44 14.49 -12.81 -12.51
C GLY A 44 13.44 -11.72 -12.69
N LYS A 45 13.77 -10.69 -13.46
CA LYS A 45 12.92 -9.49 -13.62
C LYS A 45 12.24 -9.49 -14.97
N VAL A 46 10.91 -9.46 -14.99
CA VAL A 46 10.11 -9.54 -16.22
C VAL A 46 9.26 -8.29 -16.40
N ARG A 47 9.31 -7.70 -17.59
CA ARG A 47 8.39 -6.65 -18.03
C ARG A 47 7.80 -7.04 -19.38
N SER A 48 6.47 -7.16 -19.45
CA SER A 48 5.77 -7.44 -20.70
C SER A 48 4.34 -6.89 -20.75
N GLU A 49 3.73 -6.91 -21.93
CA GLU A 49 2.29 -6.63 -22.07
C GLU A 49 1.48 -7.88 -21.72
N THR A 50 1.93 -9.07 -22.14
CA THR A 50 1.25 -10.35 -21.88
C THR A 50 2.22 -11.45 -21.47
N ALA A 51 1.79 -12.35 -20.58
CA ALA A 51 2.53 -13.56 -20.23
C ALA A 51 1.62 -14.80 -20.25
N ASP A 52 2.00 -15.82 -21.00
CA ASP A 52 1.39 -17.16 -20.97
C ASP A 52 2.34 -18.15 -20.29
N VAL A 53 1.90 -18.77 -19.19
CA VAL A 53 2.77 -19.57 -18.32
C VAL A 53 2.21 -20.98 -18.16
N SER A 54 2.94 -21.95 -18.73
CA SER A 54 2.76 -23.39 -18.54
C SER A 54 3.95 -24.05 -17.82
N GLY A 55 5.03 -23.30 -17.57
CA GLY A 55 6.19 -23.71 -16.79
C GLY A 55 6.34 -22.90 -15.50
N LEU A 56 7.57 -22.55 -15.12
CA LEU A 56 7.87 -21.74 -13.95
C LEU A 56 8.25 -20.31 -14.32
N LEU A 57 7.57 -19.34 -13.74
CA LEU A 57 7.95 -17.92 -13.78
C LEU A 57 8.16 -17.42 -12.36
N GLN A 58 9.38 -16.99 -12.02
CA GLN A 58 9.71 -16.57 -10.67
C GLN A 58 10.49 -15.24 -10.62
N GLY A 59 10.13 -14.35 -9.70
CA GLY A 59 10.88 -13.14 -9.40
C GLY A 59 10.01 -11.87 -9.42
N GLU A 60 10.53 -10.78 -9.99
CA GLU A 60 9.83 -9.48 -10.06
C GLU A 60 9.13 -9.38 -11.43
N VAL A 61 7.83 -9.65 -11.45
CA VAL A 61 7.04 -9.81 -12.68
C VAL A 61 6.08 -8.64 -12.84
N ARG A 62 6.21 -7.88 -13.93
CA ARG A 62 5.28 -6.82 -14.31
C ARG A 62 4.67 -7.11 -15.67
N VAL A 63 3.37 -7.37 -15.70
CA VAL A 63 2.63 -7.68 -16.92
C VAL A 63 1.44 -6.73 -17.03
N ARG A 64 1.44 -5.84 -18.03
CA ARG A 64 0.46 -4.74 -18.07
C ARG A 64 -0.96 -5.17 -18.41
N ASN A 65 -1.13 -6.15 -19.31
CA ASN A 65 -2.44 -6.52 -19.83
C ASN A 65 -2.93 -7.83 -19.20
N LEU A 66 -2.33 -8.97 -19.56
CA LEU A 66 -2.84 -10.28 -19.15
C LEU A 66 -1.71 -11.23 -18.74
N VAL A 67 -1.86 -11.82 -17.56
CA VAL A 67 -1.15 -13.05 -17.16
C VAL A 67 -2.13 -14.21 -17.29
N ARG A 68 -1.80 -15.18 -18.15
CA ARG A 68 -2.48 -16.47 -18.24
C ARG A 68 -1.59 -17.54 -17.62
N ILE A 69 -2.12 -18.26 -16.65
CA ILE A 69 -1.45 -19.40 -16.02
C ILE A 69 -2.26 -20.63 -16.38
N THR A 70 -1.65 -21.54 -17.12
CA THR A 70 -2.29 -22.79 -17.54
C THR A 70 -2.23 -23.83 -16.43
N ARG A 71 -2.87 -24.99 -16.63
CA ARG A 71 -2.91 -26.09 -15.65
C ARG A 71 -1.54 -26.51 -15.07
N THR A 72 -0.44 -26.34 -15.80
CA THR A 72 0.91 -26.71 -15.33
C THR A 72 1.78 -25.52 -14.95
N GLY A 73 1.27 -24.30 -15.12
CA GLY A 73 1.97 -23.07 -14.84
C GLY A 73 2.06 -22.79 -13.35
N SER A 74 3.21 -22.27 -12.92
CA SER A 74 3.39 -21.69 -11.58
C SER A 74 4.08 -20.34 -11.70
N VAL A 75 3.48 -19.30 -11.12
CA VAL A 75 4.01 -17.94 -11.08
C VAL A 75 4.25 -17.54 -9.62
N ASN A 76 5.49 -17.19 -9.27
CA ASN A 76 5.87 -16.91 -7.88
C ASN A 76 6.69 -15.61 -7.74
N GLY A 77 6.42 -14.79 -6.73
CA GLY A 77 7.21 -13.59 -6.39
C GLY A 77 6.41 -12.29 -6.33
N ASP A 78 7.05 -11.14 -6.59
CA ASP A 78 6.40 -9.83 -6.66
C ASP A 78 5.76 -9.67 -8.05
N VAL A 79 4.44 -9.90 -8.14
CA VAL A 79 3.69 -9.96 -9.40
C VAL A 79 2.69 -8.82 -9.49
N LEU A 80 2.93 -7.87 -10.39
CA LEU A 80 1.96 -6.88 -10.80
C LEU A 80 1.37 -7.27 -12.16
N TYR A 81 0.04 -7.40 -12.20
CA TYR A 81 -0.70 -7.79 -13.39
C TYR A 81 -1.91 -6.88 -13.61
N GLY A 82 -2.29 -6.64 -14.87
CA GLY A 82 -3.55 -5.97 -15.20
C GLY A 82 -4.75 -6.90 -15.03
N GLN A 83 -4.71 -8.03 -15.72
CA GLN A 83 -5.71 -9.09 -15.66
C GLN A 83 -5.05 -10.45 -15.40
N LEU A 84 -5.77 -11.33 -14.73
CA LEU A 84 -5.36 -12.70 -14.43
C LEU A 84 -6.36 -13.69 -15.03
N ALA A 85 -5.87 -14.66 -15.79
CA ALA A 85 -6.62 -15.84 -16.22
C ALA A 85 -5.92 -17.09 -15.68
N LEU A 86 -6.59 -17.81 -14.79
CA LEU A 86 -6.06 -19.01 -14.15
C LEU A 86 -6.87 -20.23 -14.59
N GLU A 87 -6.19 -21.22 -15.18
CA GLU A 87 -6.80 -22.52 -15.48
C GLU A 87 -6.79 -23.43 -14.24
N GLU A 88 -7.70 -24.41 -14.19
CA GLU A 88 -7.75 -25.39 -13.10
C GLU A 88 -6.41 -26.15 -13.02
N GLY A 89 -5.74 -26.06 -11.87
CA GLY A 89 -4.42 -26.65 -11.61
C GLY A 89 -3.24 -25.69 -11.75
N GLY A 90 -3.44 -24.50 -12.34
CA GLY A 90 -2.45 -23.44 -12.34
C GLY A 90 -2.23 -22.87 -10.95
N ASP A 91 -1.01 -22.45 -10.66
CA ASP A 91 -0.59 -21.95 -9.35
C ASP A 91 -0.06 -20.51 -9.43
N LEU A 92 -0.47 -19.68 -8.48
CA LEU A 92 -0.01 -18.30 -8.33
C LEU A 92 0.27 -18.02 -6.86
N SER A 93 1.54 -17.85 -6.51
CA SER A 93 1.96 -17.35 -5.20
C SER A 93 2.60 -15.96 -5.36
N ALA A 94 1.77 -14.92 -5.36
CA ALA A 94 2.23 -13.55 -5.46
C ALA A 94 2.37 -12.88 -4.08
N GLU A 95 3.48 -12.19 -3.86
CA GLU A 95 3.62 -11.23 -2.77
C GLU A 95 3.00 -9.91 -3.22
N VAL A 96 1.86 -9.53 -2.62
CA VAL A 96 1.33 -8.18 -2.81
C VAL A 96 2.21 -7.24 -1.99
N ARG A 97 2.94 -6.36 -2.67
CA ARG A 97 3.83 -5.41 -2.00
C ARG A 97 3.00 -4.28 -1.39
N ASN A 98 2.75 -4.40 -0.09
CA ASN A 98 2.12 -3.36 0.72
C ASN A 98 2.88 -2.04 0.59
N VAL A 99 2.21 -0.95 0.21
CA VAL A 99 2.78 0.39 0.28
C VAL A 99 2.41 0.99 1.63
N PRO A 100 3.37 1.50 2.44
CA PRO A 100 3.01 2.12 3.70
C PRO A 100 2.19 3.41 3.49
N PRO A 101 1.27 3.73 4.42
CA PRO A 101 0.44 4.91 4.31
C PRO A 101 1.26 6.18 4.48
N THR A 102 0.82 7.28 3.86
CA THR A 102 1.44 8.59 4.00
C THR A 102 0.49 9.57 4.69
N LEU A 103 1.01 10.29 5.69
CA LEU A 103 0.29 11.38 6.37
C LEU A 103 0.32 12.68 5.55
N ALA A 104 -0.86 13.29 5.39
CA ALA A 104 -1.09 14.59 4.76
C ALA A 104 -1.98 15.49 5.64
N GLY A 105 -2.29 16.70 5.16
CA GLY A 105 -2.91 17.77 5.95
C GLY A 105 -1.92 18.86 6.36
N ASP A 106 -2.39 19.90 7.02
CA ASP A 106 -1.55 20.99 7.51
C ASP A 106 -1.05 20.79 8.96
N PHE A 107 -1.60 19.81 9.68
CA PHE A 107 -1.28 19.46 11.06
C PHE A 107 -1.51 20.62 12.05
N ASN A 108 -2.41 21.56 11.73
CA ASN A 108 -2.72 22.73 12.54
C ASN A 108 -4.22 22.83 12.83
N ILE A 109 -4.60 22.54 14.07
CA ILE A 109 -5.98 22.69 14.53
C ILE A 109 -6.12 24.01 15.29
N VAL A 110 -7.26 24.68 15.15
CA VAL A 110 -7.57 25.90 15.94
C VAL A 110 -8.80 25.65 16.80
N VAL A 111 -8.64 25.82 18.12
CA VAL A 111 -9.73 25.57 19.08
C VAL A 111 -9.84 26.70 20.08
N ARG A 112 -11.09 27.00 20.47
CA ARG A 112 -11.32 27.91 21.59
C ARG A 112 -11.05 27.18 22.90
N ARG A 113 -10.42 27.87 23.86
CA ARG A 113 -10.14 27.29 25.18
C ARG A 113 -11.37 26.64 25.82
N GLY A 114 -11.22 25.37 26.22
CA GLY A 114 -12.26 24.58 26.90
C GLY A 114 -13.37 24.11 25.96
N ARG A 115 -13.17 24.18 24.64
CA ARG A 115 -14.14 23.77 23.63
C ARG A 115 -13.64 22.59 22.82
N THR A 116 -14.57 22.05 22.06
CA THR A 116 -14.38 20.95 21.13
C THR A 116 -14.41 21.47 19.70
N VAL A 117 -13.52 20.97 18.85
CA VAL A 117 -13.48 21.24 17.41
C VAL A 117 -13.37 19.92 16.66
N ALA A 118 -14.00 19.83 15.48
CA ALA A 118 -13.88 18.67 14.61
C ALA A 118 -12.49 18.65 13.96
N ILE A 119 -11.92 17.46 13.85
CA ILE A 119 -10.73 17.21 13.05
C ILE A 119 -11.21 16.85 11.64
N THR A 120 -10.68 17.54 10.63
CA THR A 120 -11.04 17.38 9.23
C THR A 120 -9.86 16.88 8.40
N ARG A 121 -10.11 16.55 7.13
CA ARG A 121 -9.04 16.16 6.18
C ARG A 121 -8.03 17.27 5.90
N ASP A 122 -8.41 18.53 6.12
CA ASP A 122 -7.48 19.65 5.96
C ASP A 122 -6.44 19.64 7.10
N ASP A 123 -6.86 19.26 8.32
CA ASP A 123 -5.99 19.15 9.49
C ASP A 123 -5.13 17.87 9.43
N LEU A 124 -5.75 16.74 9.10
CA LEU A 124 -5.16 15.42 9.14
C LEU A 124 -5.79 14.47 8.11
N ASP A 125 -4.96 13.96 7.19
CA ASP A 125 -5.37 13.01 6.15
C ASP A 125 -4.35 11.87 6.04
N ALA A 126 -4.79 10.69 5.63
CA ALA A 126 -3.93 9.56 5.32
C ALA A 126 -4.27 9.06 3.92
N VAL A 127 -3.22 8.88 3.12
CA VAL A 127 -3.33 8.38 1.74
C VAL A 127 -2.52 7.11 1.63
N ASP A 128 -3.18 6.08 1.12
CA ASP A 128 -2.60 4.78 0.85
C ASP A 128 -3.12 4.27 -0.52
N PRO A 129 -2.24 3.83 -1.44
CA PRO A 129 -2.66 3.40 -2.76
C PRO A 129 -3.26 1.99 -2.82
N ASP A 130 -3.10 1.16 -1.77
CA ASP A 130 -3.54 -0.23 -1.73
C ASP A 130 -4.46 -0.59 -0.54
N ASP A 131 -4.72 0.34 0.36
CA ASP A 131 -5.69 0.19 1.46
C ASP A 131 -6.86 1.19 1.43
N HIS A 132 -8.00 0.78 2.00
CA HIS A 132 -9.19 1.62 2.14
C HIS A 132 -9.14 2.48 3.41
N SER A 133 -9.88 3.60 3.46
CA SER A 133 -9.89 4.50 4.63
C SER A 133 -10.36 3.85 5.94
N THR A 134 -11.08 2.73 5.88
CA THR A 134 -11.45 1.92 7.05
C THR A 134 -10.28 1.13 7.64
N ASP A 135 -9.24 0.88 6.84
CA ASP A 135 -8.07 0.08 7.20
C ASP A 135 -6.87 0.95 7.62
N LEU A 136 -6.97 2.28 7.46
CA LEU A 136 -5.96 3.24 7.89
C LEU A 136 -6.25 3.72 9.31
N ILE A 137 -5.46 3.25 10.27
CA ILE A 137 -5.70 3.47 11.70
C ILE A 137 -4.68 4.44 12.27
N TYR A 138 -5.17 5.60 12.74
CA TYR A 138 -4.42 6.55 13.51
C TYR A 138 -4.16 6.04 14.92
N SER A 139 -2.97 6.28 15.44
CA SER A 139 -2.62 6.13 16.86
C SER A 139 -2.22 7.49 17.42
N ILE A 140 -2.83 7.89 18.53
CA ILE A 140 -2.57 9.15 19.22
C ILE A 140 -1.57 8.92 20.35
N MET A 141 -0.55 9.77 20.42
CA MET A 141 0.47 9.73 21.46
C MET A 141 0.68 11.13 22.05
N ASN A 142 1.17 11.19 23.29
CA ASN A 142 1.58 12.42 23.96
C ASN A 142 0.56 13.60 23.87
N PRO A 143 -0.75 13.38 24.08
CA PRO A 143 -1.68 14.50 24.08
C PRO A 143 -1.36 15.47 25.22
N SER A 144 -1.40 16.76 24.93
CA SER A 144 -1.18 17.84 25.88
C SER A 144 -2.32 18.85 25.82
N SER A 145 -2.77 19.32 27.00
CA SER A 145 -3.81 20.35 27.14
C SER A 145 -5.15 20.03 26.43
N GLY A 146 -5.46 18.75 26.29
CA GLY A 146 -6.69 18.26 25.66
C GLY A 146 -6.61 16.79 25.28
N HIS A 147 -7.66 16.28 24.63
CA HIS A 147 -7.75 14.90 24.18
C HIS A 147 -8.52 14.77 22.87
N ILE A 148 -8.33 13.64 22.20
CA ILE A 148 -9.09 13.25 21.01
C ILE A 148 -10.23 12.35 21.48
N SER A 149 -11.41 12.49 20.87
CA SER A 149 -12.62 11.72 21.18
C SER A 149 -13.50 11.55 19.95
N LEU A 150 -14.52 10.69 20.05
CA LEU A 150 -15.58 10.65 19.05
C LEU A 150 -16.62 11.71 19.35
N LYS A 151 -17.20 12.30 18.31
CA LYS A 151 -18.25 13.33 18.40
C LYS A 151 -19.48 12.87 19.17
N SER A 152 -19.76 11.57 19.19
CA SER A 152 -20.86 10.96 19.95
C SER A 152 -20.65 11.01 21.46
N ASP A 153 -19.39 11.01 21.92
CA ASP A 153 -19.02 11.15 23.32
C ASP A 153 -17.71 11.95 23.45
N PRO A 154 -17.77 13.30 23.37
CA PRO A 154 -16.58 14.14 23.42
C PRO A 154 -15.82 14.12 24.76
N SER A 155 -16.38 13.44 25.78
CA SER A 155 -15.77 13.31 27.10
C SER A 155 -14.88 12.07 27.24
N ALA A 156 -15.12 11.05 26.42
CA ALA A 156 -14.36 9.81 26.41
C ALA A 156 -13.15 9.92 25.48
N ALA A 157 -11.95 9.99 26.06
CA ALA A 157 -10.72 9.99 25.28
C ALA A 157 -10.53 8.66 24.53
N ILE A 158 -10.08 8.77 23.28
CA ILE A 158 -9.68 7.63 22.44
C ILE A 158 -8.21 7.80 22.04
N ASP A 159 -7.52 6.67 21.88
CA ASP A 159 -6.14 6.61 21.41
C ASP A 159 -6.02 6.17 19.96
N ARG A 160 -7.12 5.72 19.34
CA ARG A 160 -7.17 5.27 17.95
C ARG A 160 -8.48 5.63 17.26
N PHE A 161 -8.41 5.89 15.96
CA PHE A 161 -9.55 6.05 15.06
C PHE A 161 -9.11 5.76 13.62
N THR A 162 -10.06 5.62 12.69
CA THR A 162 -9.78 5.35 11.28
C THR A 162 -9.81 6.61 10.42
N GLN A 163 -9.17 6.60 9.26
CA GLN A 163 -9.34 7.66 8.25
C GLN A 163 -10.83 7.84 7.88
N ALA A 164 -11.61 6.76 7.82
CA ALA A 164 -13.06 6.82 7.59
C ALA A 164 -13.83 7.60 8.68
N ASP A 165 -13.33 7.63 9.93
CA ASP A 165 -13.94 8.41 11.01
C ASP A 165 -13.74 9.92 10.81
N ILE A 166 -12.57 10.34 10.29
CA ILE A 166 -12.33 11.74 9.88
C ILE A 166 -13.23 12.09 8.70
N GLU A 167 -13.28 11.23 7.68
CA GLU A 167 -14.13 11.43 6.48
C GLU A 167 -15.62 11.55 6.83
N SER A 168 -16.05 10.86 7.89
CA SER A 168 -17.42 10.93 8.42
C SER A 168 -17.66 12.12 9.38
N GLY A 169 -16.63 12.90 9.72
CA GLY A 169 -16.71 14.03 10.65
C GLY A 169 -16.97 13.61 12.10
N ASN A 170 -16.54 12.40 12.48
CA ASN A 170 -16.78 11.81 13.79
C ASN A 170 -15.64 12.06 14.78
N VAL A 171 -14.47 12.50 14.35
CA VAL A 171 -13.31 12.72 15.23
C VAL A 171 -13.26 14.17 15.67
N VAL A 172 -13.06 14.40 16.97
CA VAL A 172 -12.96 15.75 17.55
C VAL A 172 -11.79 15.87 18.52
N PHE A 173 -11.21 17.07 18.60
CA PHE A 173 -10.29 17.47 19.68
C PHE A 173 -11.05 18.30 20.71
N THR A 174 -10.89 17.99 21.99
CA THR A 174 -11.46 18.75 23.12
C THR A 174 -10.32 19.33 23.96
N HIS A 175 -10.24 20.66 24.02
CA HIS A 175 -9.29 21.35 24.90
C HIS A 175 -9.74 21.25 26.36
N ASP A 176 -8.82 20.95 27.28
CA ASP A 176 -9.14 20.66 28.70
C ASP A 176 -9.47 21.91 29.55
N GLY A 177 -9.17 23.09 29.03
CA GLY A 177 -9.43 24.37 29.68
C GLY A 177 -8.28 24.89 30.53
N SER A 178 -7.12 24.21 30.51
CA SER A 178 -5.87 24.71 31.08
C SER A 178 -5.46 26.08 30.50
N ASN A 179 -4.57 26.79 31.21
CA ASN A 179 -4.02 28.05 30.71
C ASN A 179 -2.92 27.75 29.68
N GLY A 180 -2.89 28.48 28.58
CA GLY A 180 -1.89 28.29 27.52
C GLY A 180 -2.46 28.64 26.16
N GLY A 181 -1.60 29.01 25.21
CA GLY A 181 -1.98 29.31 23.83
C GLY A 181 -1.85 28.13 22.88
N GLN A 182 -1.41 26.96 23.38
CA GLN A 182 -1.12 25.79 22.56
C GLN A 182 -1.44 24.49 23.31
N ALA A 183 -1.89 23.51 22.52
CA ALA A 183 -2.04 22.11 22.85
C ALA A 183 -1.40 21.29 21.71
N SER A 184 -1.15 20.00 21.93
CA SER A 184 -0.52 19.15 20.91
C SER A 184 -0.81 17.68 21.12
N PHE A 185 -0.58 16.89 20.08
CA PHE A 185 -0.50 15.44 20.16
C PHE A 185 0.32 14.92 18.98
N ASP A 186 0.90 13.75 19.12
CA ASP A 186 1.62 13.08 18.04
C ASP A 186 0.73 12.01 17.40
N VAL A 187 0.87 11.84 16.09
CA VAL A 187 0.13 10.85 15.31
C VAL A 187 1.04 9.97 14.47
N VAL A 188 0.68 8.70 14.38
CA VAL A 188 1.18 7.76 13.37
C VAL A 188 -0.01 7.01 12.78
N VAL A 189 0.03 6.73 11.49
CA VAL A 189 -0.97 5.88 10.82
C VAL A 189 -0.33 4.56 10.48
N ALA A 190 -1.09 3.48 10.69
CA ALA A 190 -0.74 2.16 10.22
C ALA A 190 -1.85 1.61 9.31
N ASP A 191 -1.45 0.85 8.30
CA ASP A 191 -2.37 0.03 7.51
C ASP A 191 -2.73 -1.29 8.21
N ARG A 192 -3.57 -2.11 7.56
CA ARG A 192 -4.02 -3.42 8.08
C ARG A 192 -2.89 -4.45 8.23
N THR A 193 -1.77 -4.28 7.53
CA THR A 193 -0.59 -5.16 7.61
C THR A 193 0.39 -4.71 8.69
N GLY A 194 0.19 -3.50 9.23
CA GLY A 194 1.00 -2.89 10.27
C GLY A 194 2.16 -2.04 9.74
N ALA A 195 2.27 -1.82 8.42
CA ALA A 195 3.22 -0.83 7.93
C ALA A 195 2.74 0.57 8.32
N THR A 196 3.68 1.47 8.62
CA THR A 196 3.36 2.75 9.24
C THR A 196 3.82 3.93 8.39
N SER A 197 3.25 5.10 8.66
CA SER A 197 3.67 6.38 8.08
C SER A 197 5.07 6.85 8.49
N GLY A 198 5.83 6.04 9.24
CA GLY A 198 7.17 6.36 9.75
C GLY A 198 7.14 6.96 11.15
N GLU A 199 8.07 7.91 11.39
CA GLU A 199 8.17 8.60 12.67
C GLU A 199 6.87 9.36 13.02
N PRO A 200 6.49 9.43 14.32
CA PRO A 200 5.33 10.20 14.75
C PRO A 200 5.40 11.66 14.30
N LYS A 201 4.27 12.19 13.82
CA LYS A 201 4.14 13.58 13.41
C LYS A 201 3.35 14.38 14.44
N THR A 202 3.88 15.51 14.88
CA THR A 202 3.19 16.37 15.84
C THR A 202 2.10 17.20 15.15
N VAL A 203 0.88 17.11 15.67
CA VAL A 203 -0.23 18.02 15.38
C VAL A 203 -0.20 19.14 16.41
N THR A 204 -0.17 20.39 15.93
CA THR A 204 -0.22 21.56 16.80
C THR A 204 -1.64 22.07 16.88
N VAL A 205 -2.10 22.36 18.09
CA VAL A 205 -3.42 22.93 18.33
C VAL A 205 -3.25 24.35 18.88
N THR A 206 -3.62 25.35 18.10
CA THR A 206 -3.62 26.75 18.54
C THR A 206 -4.86 27.02 19.38
N VAL A 207 -4.66 27.52 20.59
CA VAL A 207 -5.71 27.78 21.56
C VAL A 207 -5.91 29.28 21.71
N PHE A 208 -7.12 29.77 21.43
CA PHE A 208 -7.44 31.19 21.56
C PHE A 208 -8.50 31.47 22.63
N GLU A 209 -8.39 32.66 23.22
CA GLU A 209 -9.27 33.17 24.26
C GLU A 209 -10.21 34.26 23.73
N ARG A 210 -11.06 33.93 22.75
CA ARG A 210 -12.36 34.56 22.41
C ARG A 210 -12.76 34.30 20.97
#